data_AF-A0A516NU09-F1
#
_entry.id   AF-A0A516NU09-F1
#
_cell.length_a   1.000
_cell.length_b   1.000
_cell.length_c   1.000
_cell.angle_alpha   90.00
_cell.angle_beta   90.00
_cell.angle_gamma   90.00
#
_symmetry.space_group_name_H-M   'P 1'
#
loop_
_entity.id
_entity.type
_entity.pdbx_description
1 polymer ?
#
loop_
_entity_poly.entity_id
_entity_poly.type
_entity_poly.pdbx_seq_one_letter_code
_entity_poly.pdbx_strand_id
1 'polypeptide(L)'
;MTTLDELRAQVGWWQYRDHALAYARAGLPVLPLIEQGKAPATAHGKDDATTDPAQVAAWWPQGSCRNIGVRPPVGVVVLDVDPRSGGTLESLGALPDTWIAETGGGGWHCWFRHSGRVRGKVAGLAGVDIKSNSGYLVMPPSQHPNGGHYQWLTAHPIAPLPVHLVDAVAVSAPTPRCPPTGAARATDSAGLLATVAGAGEGNRNSALFWAACRVFEQYGTDAARLAQLVDAARSAGLSDIEIERTLRSAERRCA
;
A
#
# COMPACT_ATOMS: atom_id res chain seq x y z
N MET A 1 -36.84 -8.88 31.06
CA MET A 1 -36.73 -9.56 29.74
C MET A 1 -35.68 -8.82 28.95
N THR A 2 -34.45 -9.33 28.98
CA THR A 2 -33.33 -8.78 28.22
C THR A 2 -33.68 -8.84 26.74
N THR A 3 -33.64 -7.69 26.06
CA THR A 3 -33.98 -7.60 24.63
C THR A 3 -32.95 -8.37 23.79
N LEU A 4 -33.33 -8.79 22.58
CA LEU A 4 -32.39 -9.40 21.62
C LEU A 4 -31.19 -8.49 21.34
N ASP A 5 -31.34 -7.17 21.48
CA ASP A 5 -30.26 -6.21 21.31
C ASP A 5 -29.33 -6.14 22.54
N GLU A 6 -29.85 -6.31 23.76
CA GLU A 6 -29.03 -6.46 24.98
C GLU A 6 -28.31 -7.82 25.04
N LEU A 7 -28.91 -8.88 24.48
CA LEU A 7 -28.26 -10.18 24.31
C LEU A 7 -27.17 -10.14 23.22
N ARG A 8 -27.36 -9.35 22.16
CA ARG A 8 -26.31 -9.03 21.17
C ARG A 8 -25.16 -8.22 21.79
N ALA A 9 -25.43 -7.38 22.79
CA ALA A 9 -24.40 -6.67 23.54
C ALA A 9 -23.63 -7.58 24.53
N GLN A 10 -24.25 -8.69 24.98
CA GLN A 10 -23.66 -9.64 25.93
C GLN A 10 -23.03 -10.89 25.28
N VAL A 11 -23.36 -11.22 24.03
CA VAL A 11 -22.85 -12.40 23.33
C VAL A 11 -22.29 -12.00 21.97
N GLY A 12 -20.97 -11.85 21.91
CA GLY A 12 -20.23 -11.69 20.65
C GLY A 12 -19.64 -10.30 20.42
N TRP A 13 -18.88 -9.78 21.39
CA TRP A 13 -17.85 -8.80 21.03
C TRP A 13 -16.93 -9.46 20.01
N TRP A 14 -16.88 -8.92 18.79
CA TRP A 14 -15.83 -9.21 17.83
C TRP A 14 -14.50 -8.80 18.45
N GLN A 15 -13.87 -9.69 19.22
CA GLN A 15 -12.59 -9.38 19.81
C GLN A 15 -11.59 -9.26 18.66
N TYR A 16 -11.35 -8.03 18.20
CA TYR A 16 -10.37 -7.70 17.17
C TYR A 16 -9.02 -8.37 17.45
N ARG A 17 -8.69 -8.51 18.74
CA ARG A 17 -7.55 -9.29 19.22
C ARG A 17 -7.55 -10.73 18.71
N ASP A 18 -8.65 -11.47 18.85
CA ASP A 18 -8.70 -12.89 18.48
C ASP A 18 -8.57 -13.08 16.97
N HIS A 19 -9.19 -12.19 16.18
CA HIS A 19 -9.03 -12.16 14.73
C HIS A 19 -7.60 -11.79 14.32
N ALA A 20 -7.01 -10.76 14.93
CA ALA A 20 -5.63 -10.37 14.69
C ALA A 20 -4.65 -11.51 15.03
N LEU A 21 -4.86 -12.20 16.16
CA LEU A 21 -4.08 -13.38 16.54
C LEU A 21 -4.30 -14.55 15.57
N ALA A 22 -5.51 -14.75 15.05
CA ALA A 22 -5.78 -15.77 14.04
C ALA A 22 -5.04 -15.48 12.73
N TYR A 23 -5.02 -14.23 12.26
CA TYR A 23 -4.23 -13.83 11.09
C TYR A 23 -2.73 -14.02 11.32
N ALA A 24 -2.21 -13.60 12.49
CA ALA A 24 -0.81 -13.80 12.85
C ALA A 24 -0.42 -15.30 12.85
N ARG A 25 -1.27 -16.16 13.43
CA ARG A 25 -1.09 -17.63 13.40
C ARG A 25 -1.15 -18.22 11.98
N ALA A 26 -1.92 -17.60 11.09
CA ALA A 26 -1.94 -17.95 9.67
C ALA A 26 -0.72 -17.42 8.88
N GLY A 27 0.26 -16.81 9.55
CA GLY A 27 1.48 -16.29 8.94
C GLY A 27 1.30 -14.94 8.24
N LEU A 28 0.21 -14.22 8.52
CA LEU A 28 -0.03 -12.87 8.00
C LEU A 28 0.52 -11.83 8.97
N PRO A 29 1.47 -10.97 8.56
CA PRO A 29 1.91 -9.85 9.38
C PRO A 29 0.78 -8.85 9.61
N VAL A 30 0.41 -8.67 10.87
CA VAL A 30 -0.71 -7.83 11.32
C VAL A 30 -0.19 -6.52 11.91
N LEU A 31 -0.98 -5.46 11.79
CA LEU A 31 -0.76 -4.19 12.47
C LEU A 31 -2.11 -3.60 12.95
N PRO A 32 -2.13 -2.86 14.07
CA PRO A 32 -3.30 -2.10 14.47
C PRO A 32 -3.45 -0.87 13.58
N LEU A 33 -4.69 -0.56 13.23
CA LEU A 33 -5.10 0.68 12.61
C LEU A 33 -5.93 1.49 13.60
N ILE A 34 -6.04 2.80 13.38
CA ILE A 34 -6.94 3.66 14.16
C ILE A 34 -8.38 3.12 14.07
N GLU A 35 -9.14 3.29 15.15
CA GLU A 35 -10.53 2.87 15.23
C GLU A 35 -11.36 3.53 14.12
N GLN A 36 -12.20 2.75 13.45
CA GLN A 36 -13.05 3.21 12.32
C GLN A 36 -12.29 3.88 11.17
N GLY A 37 -10.97 3.73 11.12
CA GLY A 37 -10.12 4.33 10.11
C GLY A 37 -9.19 3.33 9.44
N LYS A 38 -8.34 3.85 8.56
CA LYS A 38 -7.42 3.03 7.75
C LYS A 38 -5.94 3.34 8.01
N ALA A 39 -5.64 4.33 8.86
CA ALA A 39 -4.29 4.74 9.16
C ALA A 39 -3.65 3.82 10.21
N PRO A 40 -2.36 3.44 10.09
CA PRO A 40 -1.67 2.64 11.10
C PRO A 40 -1.63 3.35 12.46
N ALA A 41 -1.81 2.58 13.53
CA ALA A 41 -1.68 3.03 14.93
C ALA A 41 -0.35 2.55 15.55
N THR A 42 0.72 2.63 14.76
CA THR A 42 2.08 2.15 15.06
C THR A 42 3.11 3.25 14.79
N ALA A 43 4.30 3.15 15.38
CA ALA A 43 5.32 4.20 15.33
C ALA A 43 5.94 4.34 13.93
N HIS A 44 6.23 3.23 13.26
CA HIS A 44 6.80 3.19 11.90
C HIS A 44 5.75 2.80 10.85
N GLY A 45 4.48 3.01 11.16
CA GLY A 45 3.37 2.71 10.25
C GLY A 45 3.29 1.23 9.88
N LYS A 46 3.06 0.92 8.60
CA LYS A 46 2.93 -0.46 8.10
C LYS A 46 4.19 -1.29 8.33
N ASP A 47 5.36 -0.68 8.49
CA ASP A 47 6.62 -1.39 8.63
C ASP A 47 6.77 -2.09 9.99
N ASP A 48 5.93 -1.75 10.97
CA ASP A 48 5.84 -2.46 12.25
C ASP A 48 5.02 -3.76 12.19
N ALA A 49 4.34 -4.09 11.07
CA ALA A 49 3.47 -5.25 11.02
C ALA A 49 4.20 -6.56 11.37
N THR A 50 3.61 -7.40 12.21
CA THR A 50 4.27 -8.57 12.80
C THR A 50 3.34 -9.78 12.92
N THR A 51 3.93 -10.96 13.02
CA THR A 51 3.24 -12.22 13.36
C THR A 51 3.48 -12.64 14.82
N ASP A 52 4.26 -11.87 15.60
CA ASP A 52 4.51 -12.17 17.01
C ASP A 52 3.22 -12.05 17.84
N PRO A 53 2.71 -13.17 18.41
CA PRO A 53 1.46 -13.15 19.17
C PRO A 53 1.53 -12.27 20.42
N ALA A 54 2.71 -12.09 21.03
CA ALA A 54 2.86 -11.22 22.20
C ALA A 54 2.67 -9.75 21.82
N GLN A 55 3.33 -9.31 20.75
CA GLN A 55 3.19 -7.95 20.22
C GLN A 55 1.76 -7.69 19.70
N VAL A 56 1.16 -8.65 19.00
CA VAL A 56 -0.23 -8.55 18.52
C VAL A 56 -1.18 -8.44 19.71
N ALA A 57 -1.04 -9.28 20.73
CA ALA A 57 -1.85 -9.16 21.94
C ALA A 57 -1.70 -7.81 22.64
N ALA A 58 -0.49 -7.25 22.68
CA ALA A 58 -0.22 -5.96 23.30
C ALA A 58 -0.90 -4.79 22.57
N TRP A 59 -1.05 -4.86 21.24
CA TRP A 59 -1.74 -3.82 20.46
C TRP A 59 -3.25 -3.80 20.63
N TRP A 60 -3.85 -4.91 21.04
CA TRP A 60 -5.29 -5.04 21.32
C TRP A 60 -5.53 -5.45 22.77
N PRO A 61 -5.37 -4.52 23.74
CA PRO A 61 -5.82 -4.77 25.11
C PRO A 61 -7.33 -5.03 25.16
N GLN A 62 -7.82 -5.54 26.28
CA GLN A 62 -9.24 -5.83 26.48
C GLN A 62 -10.10 -4.60 26.15
N GLY A 63 -11.13 -4.80 25.31
CA GLY A 63 -12.03 -3.73 24.88
C GLY A 63 -11.53 -2.86 23.72
N SER A 64 -10.34 -3.12 23.16
CA SER A 64 -9.84 -2.36 22.01
C SER A 64 -10.71 -2.58 20.76
N CYS A 65 -11.07 -1.47 20.10
CA CYS A 65 -11.83 -1.44 18.84
C CYS A 65 -10.97 -1.02 17.64
N ARG A 66 -9.64 -1.16 17.75
CA ARG A 66 -8.70 -0.86 16.67
C ARG A 66 -8.94 -1.77 15.49
N ASN A 67 -9.02 -1.17 14.30
CA ASN A 67 -9.13 -1.92 13.06
C ASN A 67 -7.86 -2.74 12.81
N ILE A 68 -7.98 -3.82 12.04
CA ILE A 68 -6.90 -4.75 11.73
C ILE A 68 -6.36 -4.44 10.35
N GLY A 69 -5.07 -4.15 10.28
CA GLY A 69 -4.31 -4.10 9.04
C GLY A 69 -3.52 -5.38 8.84
N VAL A 70 -3.36 -5.84 7.60
CA VAL A 70 -2.45 -6.94 7.23
C VAL A 70 -1.59 -6.53 6.05
N ARG A 71 -0.29 -6.82 6.15
CA ARG A 71 0.61 -6.80 4.99
C ARG A 71 0.54 -8.16 4.29
N PRO A 72 0.21 -8.21 2.99
CA PRO A 72 0.32 -9.45 2.24
C PRO A 72 1.74 -10.01 2.33
N PRO A 73 1.94 -11.31 2.62
CA PRO A 73 3.25 -11.93 2.58
C PRO A 73 3.91 -11.82 1.20
N VAL A 74 5.22 -12.01 1.14
CA VAL A 74 5.92 -12.16 -0.15
C VAL A 74 5.32 -13.36 -0.90
N GLY A 75 5.07 -13.20 -2.19
CA GLY A 75 4.43 -14.23 -3.01
C GLY A 75 2.89 -14.20 -2.95
N VAL A 76 2.29 -13.24 -2.24
CA VAL A 76 0.85 -13.00 -2.20
C VAL A 76 0.53 -11.62 -2.76
N VAL A 77 -0.50 -11.57 -3.61
CA VAL A 77 -1.05 -10.36 -4.19
C VAL A 77 -2.54 -10.31 -3.92
N VAL A 78 -3.08 -9.10 -3.78
CA VAL A 78 -4.51 -8.90 -3.57
C VAL A 78 -5.02 -7.92 -4.62
N LEU A 79 -6.08 -8.32 -5.32
CA LEU A 79 -6.81 -7.43 -6.22
C LEU A 79 -7.88 -6.73 -5.38
N ASP A 80 -7.70 -5.41 -5.19
CA ASP A 80 -8.58 -4.52 -4.46
C ASP A 80 -9.53 -3.85 -5.45
N VAL A 81 -10.76 -4.37 -5.50
CA VAL A 81 -11.81 -3.98 -6.45
C VAL A 81 -12.68 -2.91 -5.80
N ASP A 82 -12.68 -1.71 -6.36
CA ASP A 82 -13.47 -0.56 -5.90
C ASP A 82 -14.57 -0.19 -6.92
N PRO A 83 -15.85 -0.49 -6.61
CA PRO A 83 -16.99 -0.12 -7.45
C PRO A 83 -17.11 1.38 -7.71
N ARG A 84 -16.66 2.23 -6.79
CA ARG A 84 -16.73 3.69 -6.95
C ARG A 84 -15.78 4.18 -8.04
N SER A 85 -14.76 3.38 -8.34
CA SER A 85 -13.77 3.59 -9.38
C SER A 85 -14.03 2.73 -10.63
N GLY A 86 -15.19 2.07 -10.72
CA GLY A 86 -15.60 1.25 -11.87
C GLY A 86 -15.14 -0.21 -11.82
N GLY A 87 -14.62 -0.68 -10.67
CA GLY A 87 -14.21 -2.07 -10.48
C GLY A 87 -15.40 -2.98 -10.18
N THR A 88 -15.43 -4.17 -10.78
CA THR A 88 -16.41 -5.22 -10.45
C THR A 88 -15.72 -6.57 -10.38
N LEU A 89 -16.32 -7.56 -9.72
CA LEU A 89 -15.77 -8.92 -9.71
C LEU A 89 -15.79 -9.55 -11.11
N GLU A 90 -16.82 -9.25 -11.89
CA GLU A 90 -16.99 -9.74 -13.25
C GLU A 90 -15.89 -9.25 -14.19
N SER A 91 -15.36 -8.03 -13.96
CA SER A 91 -14.27 -7.49 -14.79
C SER A 91 -12.96 -8.26 -14.62
N LEU A 92 -12.80 -9.02 -13.53
CA LEU A 92 -11.66 -9.92 -13.31
C LEU A 92 -11.77 -11.22 -14.11
N GLY A 93 -12.90 -11.50 -14.76
CA GLY A 93 -13.16 -12.77 -15.43
C GLY A 93 -13.37 -13.93 -14.45
N ALA A 94 -13.18 -15.17 -14.92
CA ALA A 94 -13.37 -16.36 -14.09
C ALA A 94 -12.30 -16.44 -12.99
N LEU A 95 -12.72 -16.49 -11.73
CA LEU A 95 -11.84 -16.64 -10.58
C LEU A 95 -11.95 -18.05 -9.98
N PRO A 96 -10.84 -18.68 -9.56
CA PRO A 96 -10.89 -19.90 -8.75
C PRO A 96 -11.39 -19.56 -7.34
N ASP A 97 -11.86 -20.59 -6.65
CA ASP A 97 -12.15 -20.50 -5.21
C ASP A 97 -10.90 -20.07 -4.45
N THR A 98 -10.96 -18.88 -3.85
CA THR A 98 -9.87 -18.28 -3.09
C THR A 98 -10.43 -17.44 -1.93
N TRP A 99 -9.57 -16.80 -1.15
CA TRP A 99 -9.99 -15.80 -0.16
C TRP A 99 -10.56 -14.55 -0.83
N ILE A 100 -11.82 -14.26 -0.51
CA ILE A 100 -12.53 -13.06 -0.92
C ILE A 100 -13.12 -12.42 0.33
N ALA A 101 -12.79 -11.15 0.55
CA ALA A 101 -13.44 -10.32 1.56
C ALA A 101 -14.22 -9.20 0.89
N GLU A 102 -15.45 -8.98 1.34
CA GLU A 102 -16.18 -7.76 1.06
C GLU A 102 -15.65 -6.64 1.96
N THR A 103 -15.47 -5.45 1.39
CA THR A 103 -15.07 -4.25 2.12
C THR A 103 -16.29 -3.53 2.65
N GLY A 104 -16.16 -2.80 3.77
CA GLY A 104 -17.27 -1.94 4.25
C GLY A 104 -17.67 -0.82 3.27
N GLY A 105 -16.90 -0.62 2.20
CA GLY A 105 -17.21 0.32 1.13
C GLY A 105 -18.01 -0.25 -0.04
N GLY A 106 -18.29 -1.55 -0.05
CA GLY A 106 -19.02 -2.27 -1.12
C GLY A 106 -18.12 -2.91 -2.19
N GLY A 107 -16.80 -2.77 -2.09
CA GLY A 107 -15.82 -3.43 -2.96
C GLY A 107 -15.31 -4.76 -2.41
N TRP A 108 -14.28 -5.34 -3.04
CA TRP A 108 -13.75 -6.67 -2.67
C TRP A 108 -12.23 -6.72 -2.62
N HIS A 109 -11.70 -7.53 -1.71
CA HIS A 109 -10.30 -7.95 -1.70
C HIS A 109 -10.23 -9.42 -2.14
N CYS A 110 -9.65 -9.70 -3.32
CA CYS A 110 -9.45 -11.05 -3.84
C CYS A 110 -7.96 -11.44 -3.74
N TRP A 111 -7.64 -12.47 -2.95
CA TRP A 111 -6.26 -12.83 -2.62
C TRP A 111 -5.75 -13.96 -3.51
N PHE A 112 -4.49 -13.86 -3.98
CA PHE A 112 -3.87 -14.85 -4.84
C PHE A 112 -2.37 -15.04 -4.55
N ARG A 113 -1.85 -16.23 -4.84
CA ARG A 113 -0.41 -16.51 -4.89
C ARG A 113 0.16 -16.06 -6.23
N HIS A 114 1.23 -15.27 -6.18
CA HIS A 114 1.96 -14.80 -7.36
C HIS A 114 3.39 -14.40 -6.99
N SER A 115 4.38 -14.94 -7.70
CA SER A 115 5.81 -14.73 -7.44
C SER A 115 6.44 -13.57 -8.23
N GLY A 116 5.72 -13.00 -9.21
CA GLY A 116 6.21 -11.89 -10.01
C GLY A 116 6.14 -10.54 -9.29
N ARG A 117 6.83 -9.54 -9.87
CA ARG A 117 6.76 -8.16 -9.39
C ARG A 117 5.45 -7.52 -9.83
N VAL A 118 4.70 -7.03 -8.85
CA VAL A 118 3.43 -6.33 -9.08
C VAL A 118 3.42 -4.95 -8.43
N ARG A 119 2.77 -3.98 -9.05
CA ARG A 119 2.55 -2.64 -8.52
C ARG A 119 1.47 -1.92 -9.31
N GLY A 120 0.70 -1.08 -8.63
CA GLY A 120 -0.21 -0.13 -9.27
C GLY A 120 -1.58 -0.74 -9.51
N LYS A 121 -2.09 -0.57 -10.72
CA LYS A 121 -3.42 -1.02 -11.14
C LYS A 121 -3.31 -2.21 -12.08
N VAL A 122 -4.36 -3.02 -12.15
CA VAL A 122 -4.44 -4.07 -13.16
C VAL A 122 -4.62 -3.42 -14.53
N ALA A 123 -3.72 -3.73 -15.46
CA ALA A 123 -3.76 -3.14 -16.80
C ALA A 123 -5.07 -3.50 -17.50
N GLY A 124 -5.72 -2.50 -18.10
CA GLY A 124 -6.99 -2.67 -18.81
C GLY A 124 -8.23 -2.78 -17.93
N LEU A 125 -8.11 -2.80 -16.60
CA LEU A 125 -9.25 -2.89 -15.69
C LEU A 125 -9.40 -1.61 -14.85
N ALA A 126 -10.54 -0.94 -15.00
CA ALA A 126 -10.89 0.21 -14.17
C ALA A 126 -11.20 -0.23 -12.73
N GLY A 127 -10.80 0.59 -11.76
CA GLY A 127 -11.13 0.38 -10.35
C GLY A 127 -10.55 -0.88 -9.70
N VAL A 128 -9.50 -1.48 -10.27
CA VAL A 128 -8.79 -2.62 -9.66
C VAL A 128 -7.35 -2.25 -9.33
N ASP A 129 -7.07 -2.05 -8.04
CA ASP A 129 -5.72 -1.83 -7.52
C ASP A 129 -5.05 -3.15 -7.14
N ILE A 130 -3.73 -3.21 -7.29
CA ILE A 130 -2.92 -4.36 -6.86
C ILE A 130 -2.24 -4.01 -5.54
N LYS A 131 -2.53 -4.79 -4.49
CA LYS A 131 -1.83 -4.74 -3.21
C LYS A 131 -0.87 -5.92 -3.08
N SER A 132 0.27 -5.67 -2.46
CA SER A 132 1.34 -6.65 -2.22
C SER A 132 2.04 -6.32 -0.92
N ASN A 133 3.13 -7.02 -0.59
CA ASN A 133 3.97 -6.72 0.58
C ASN A 133 4.57 -5.29 0.60
N SER A 134 4.40 -4.50 -0.46
CA SER A 134 4.75 -3.07 -0.45
C SER A 134 3.70 -2.19 0.26
N GLY A 135 2.54 -2.73 0.63
CA GLY A 135 1.43 -2.03 1.29
C GLY A 135 0.73 -2.92 2.32
N TYR A 136 -0.46 -2.52 2.72
CA TYR A 136 -1.32 -3.28 3.63
C TYR A 136 -2.79 -3.13 3.22
N LEU A 137 -3.64 -4.02 3.72
CA LEU A 137 -5.08 -3.98 3.57
C LEU A 137 -5.75 -3.90 4.93
N VAL A 138 -6.97 -3.37 4.97
CA VAL A 138 -7.86 -3.48 6.13
C VAL A 138 -8.56 -4.85 6.07
N MET A 139 -8.59 -5.56 7.18
CA MET A 139 -9.07 -6.96 7.24
C MET A 139 -10.38 -7.08 8.01
N PRO A 140 -11.23 -8.08 7.70
CA PRO A 140 -12.36 -8.43 8.55
C PRO A 140 -11.94 -8.68 10.01
N PRO A 141 -12.73 -8.31 11.03
CA PRO A 141 -14.06 -7.71 10.98
C PRO A 141 -14.07 -6.16 11.06
N SER A 142 -12.96 -5.50 10.67
CA SER A 142 -12.77 -4.04 10.78
C SER A 142 -13.95 -3.21 10.30
N GLN A 143 -14.15 -2.05 10.93
CA GLN A 143 -15.18 -1.09 10.54
C GLN A 143 -14.61 -0.03 9.60
N HIS A 144 -15.21 0.10 8.42
CA HIS A 144 -14.90 1.13 7.45
C HIS A 144 -15.38 2.51 7.96
N PRO A 145 -14.73 3.63 7.57
CA PRO A 145 -15.15 4.99 7.98
C PRO A 145 -16.60 5.40 7.68
N ASN A 146 -17.32 4.65 6.84
CA ASN A 146 -18.73 4.89 6.52
C ASN A 146 -19.69 4.09 7.42
N GLY A 147 -19.17 3.36 8.42
CA GLY A 147 -19.91 2.48 9.30
C GLY A 147 -20.06 1.02 8.82
N GLY A 148 -19.80 0.72 7.54
CA GLY A 148 -19.84 -0.65 7.02
C GLY A 148 -18.69 -1.52 7.53
N HIS A 149 -18.84 -2.84 7.50
CA HIS A 149 -17.83 -3.78 8.01
C HIS A 149 -17.16 -4.57 6.89
N TYR A 150 -15.86 -4.84 7.08
CA TYR A 150 -15.14 -5.82 6.27
C TYR A 150 -15.57 -7.23 6.68
N GLN A 151 -15.91 -8.09 5.72
CA GLN A 151 -16.46 -9.42 5.98
C GLN A 151 -15.86 -10.46 5.03
N TRP A 152 -15.55 -11.65 5.55
CA TRP A 152 -15.13 -12.77 4.70
C TRP A 152 -16.35 -13.35 3.97
N LEU A 153 -16.27 -13.45 2.63
CA LEU A 153 -17.28 -14.13 1.82
C LEU A 153 -16.95 -15.62 1.66
N THR A 154 -15.67 -15.96 1.68
CA THR A 154 -15.17 -17.32 1.45
C THR A 154 -14.07 -17.69 2.44
N ALA A 155 -13.85 -19.00 2.61
CA ALA A 155 -12.83 -19.56 3.50
C ALA A 155 -11.96 -20.66 2.83
N HIS A 156 -11.71 -20.55 1.53
CA HIS A 156 -10.87 -21.50 0.76
C HIS A 156 -9.38 -21.23 0.92
N PRO A 157 -8.44 -22.13 0.58
CA PRO A 157 -7.02 -21.76 0.51
C PRO A 157 -6.75 -20.64 -0.50
N ILE A 158 -5.69 -19.85 -0.31
CA ILE A 158 -5.28 -18.83 -1.29
C ILE A 158 -4.84 -19.52 -2.60
N ALA A 159 -5.61 -19.31 -3.66
CA ALA A 159 -5.38 -19.90 -4.98
C ALA A 159 -4.23 -19.21 -5.73
N PRO A 160 -3.61 -19.85 -6.74
CA PRO A 160 -2.75 -19.16 -7.70
C PRO A 160 -3.50 -18.04 -8.43
N LEU A 161 -2.80 -16.97 -8.79
CA LEU A 161 -3.37 -15.93 -9.65
C LEU A 161 -3.83 -16.54 -10.99
N PRO A 162 -5.05 -16.24 -11.46
CA PRO A 162 -5.54 -16.74 -12.73
C PRO A 162 -4.62 -16.38 -13.89
N VAL A 163 -4.38 -17.33 -14.80
CA VAL A 163 -3.41 -17.19 -15.91
C VAL A 163 -3.72 -15.97 -16.77
N HIS A 164 -5.00 -15.68 -17.03
CA HIS A 164 -5.42 -14.54 -17.86
C HIS A 164 -5.17 -13.17 -17.19
N LEU A 165 -4.87 -13.12 -15.89
CA LEU A 165 -4.54 -11.90 -15.16
C LEU A 165 -3.03 -11.71 -14.95
N VAL A 166 -2.20 -12.73 -15.22
CA VAL A 166 -0.76 -12.69 -14.93
C VAL A 166 -0.07 -11.54 -15.64
N ASP A 167 -0.31 -11.37 -16.94
CA ASP A 167 0.30 -10.30 -17.73
C ASP A 167 -0.25 -8.92 -17.36
N ALA A 168 -1.52 -8.85 -16.95
CA ALA A 168 -2.18 -7.60 -16.58
C ALA A 168 -1.71 -7.06 -15.21
N VAL A 169 -1.25 -7.92 -14.31
CA VAL A 169 -0.69 -7.51 -13.01
C VAL A 169 0.83 -7.32 -13.03
N ALA A 170 1.50 -7.88 -14.04
CA ALA A 170 2.94 -7.85 -14.15
C ALA A 170 3.40 -6.41 -14.37
N VAL A 171 4.34 -5.97 -13.53
CA VAL A 171 5.13 -4.79 -13.87
C VAL A 171 6.16 -5.25 -14.87
N SER A 172 6.08 -4.74 -16.11
CA SER A 172 7.22 -4.85 -17.04
C SER A 172 8.47 -4.44 -16.27
N ALA A 173 9.48 -5.32 -16.21
CA ALA A 173 10.78 -4.95 -15.67
C ALA A 173 11.11 -3.56 -16.25
N PRO A 174 11.50 -2.58 -15.41
CA PRO A 174 11.73 -1.24 -15.92
C PRO A 174 12.68 -1.38 -17.10
N THR A 175 12.18 -1.15 -18.31
CA THR A 175 13.04 -0.80 -19.42
C THR A 175 13.89 0.34 -18.85
N PRO A 176 15.23 0.25 -18.87
CA PRO A 176 16.05 1.36 -18.43
C PRO A 176 15.48 2.58 -19.15
N ARG A 177 14.84 3.48 -18.39
CA ARG A 177 14.14 4.60 -19.01
C ARG A 177 15.25 5.37 -19.69
N CYS A 178 15.28 5.30 -21.01
CA CYS A 178 16.10 6.19 -21.80
C CYS A 178 15.76 7.60 -21.28
N PRO A 179 16.76 8.44 -20.98
CA PRO A 179 16.51 9.79 -20.50
C PRO A 179 15.49 10.45 -21.43
N PRO A 180 14.63 11.36 -20.93
CA PRO A 180 13.81 12.18 -21.81
C PRO A 180 14.71 12.71 -22.91
N THR A 181 14.31 12.57 -24.17
CA THR A 181 15.07 13.05 -25.33
C THR A 181 15.23 14.56 -25.15
N GLY A 182 16.41 14.97 -24.66
CA GLY A 182 16.70 16.32 -24.16
C GLY A 182 17.48 16.38 -22.83
N ALA A 183 17.34 15.39 -21.94
CA ALA A 183 18.02 15.33 -20.64
C ALA A 183 19.40 14.67 -20.68
N ALA A 184 19.81 14.13 -21.83
CA ALA A 184 21.14 13.56 -22.03
C ALA A 184 22.30 14.58 -21.93
N ARG A 185 22.00 15.88 -21.71
CA ARG A 185 23.01 16.95 -21.60
C ARG A 185 23.16 17.57 -20.21
N ALA A 186 22.25 17.32 -19.27
CA ALA A 186 22.31 17.92 -17.94
C ALA A 186 22.99 16.97 -16.94
N THR A 187 24.32 16.82 -17.05
CA THR A 187 25.16 16.09 -16.07
C THR A 187 25.79 17.02 -15.03
N ASP A 188 25.58 18.34 -15.17
CA ASP A 188 26.04 19.33 -14.21
C ASP A 188 24.92 19.69 -13.21
N SER A 189 25.33 20.14 -12.02
CA SER A 189 24.39 20.47 -10.95
C SER A 189 23.36 21.52 -11.38
N ALA A 190 23.73 22.46 -12.27
CA ALA A 190 22.82 23.50 -12.78
C ALA A 190 21.66 22.93 -13.61
N GLY A 191 21.92 21.97 -14.51
CA GLY A 191 20.87 21.36 -15.33
C GLY A 191 19.89 20.50 -14.52
N LEU A 192 20.37 19.84 -13.45
CA LEU A 192 19.52 19.12 -12.50
C LEU A 192 18.54 20.07 -11.80
N LEU A 193 19.04 21.21 -11.30
CA LEU A 193 18.24 22.22 -10.61
C LEU A 193 17.18 22.84 -11.54
N ALA A 194 17.57 23.19 -12.76
CA ALA A 194 16.64 23.74 -13.76
C ALA A 194 15.51 22.76 -14.09
N THR A 195 15.82 21.46 -14.17
CA THR A 195 14.83 20.41 -14.44
C THR A 195 13.81 20.29 -13.29
N VAL A 196 14.26 20.38 -12.04
CA VAL A 196 13.37 20.32 -10.87
C VAL A 196 12.51 21.59 -10.78
N ALA A 197 13.12 22.77 -10.94
CA ALA A 197 12.43 24.04 -10.85
C ALA A 197 11.37 24.22 -11.97
N GLY A 198 11.64 23.71 -13.17
CA GLY A 198 10.71 23.78 -14.31
C GLY A 198 9.63 22.69 -14.34
N ALA A 199 9.54 21.83 -13.33
CA ALA A 199 8.61 20.71 -13.34
C ALA A 199 7.16 21.16 -13.14
N GLY A 200 6.30 20.85 -14.12
CA GLY A 200 4.85 21.08 -14.04
C GLY A 200 4.15 20.28 -12.93
N GLU A 201 2.98 20.75 -12.54
CA GLU A 201 2.13 20.10 -11.54
C GLU A 201 1.85 18.63 -11.93
N GLY A 202 2.01 17.71 -10.97
CA GLY A 202 1.94 16.26 -11.21
C GLY A 202 3.27 15.57 -11.55
N ASN A 203 4.31 16.30 -11.98
CA ASN A 203 5.63 15.71 -12.31
C ASN A 203 6.77 16.11 -11.34
N ARG A 204 6.51 17.03 -10.40
CA ARG A 204 7.52 17.60 -9.49
C ARG A 204 8.29 16.55 -8.68
N ASN A 205 7.55 15.62 -8.05
CA ASN A 205 8.17 14.54 -7.25
C ASN A 205 9.04 13.61 -8.12
N SER A 206 8.62 13.32 -9.35
CA SER A 206 9.39 12.49 -10.29
C SER A 206 10.67 13.19 -10.75
N ALA A 207 10.60 14.49 -11.04
CA ALA A 207 11.76 15.30 -11.42
C ALA A 207 12.78 15.39 -10.27
N LEU A 208 12.31 15.66 -9.05
CA LEU A 208 13.16 15.68 -7.86
C LEU A 208 13.79 14.31 -7.60
N PHE A 209 13.02 13.22 -7.69
CA PHE A 209 13.54 11.86 -7.51
C PHE A 209 14.67 11.55 -8.50
N TRP A 210 14.47 11.86 -9.77
CA TRP A 210 15.48 11.66 -10.81
C TRP A 210 16.75 12.48 -10.53
N ALA A 211 16.61 13.77 -10.22
CA ALA A 211 17.74 14.65 -9.95
C ALA A 211 18.52 14.22 -8.70
N ALA A 212 17.81 13.81 -7.64
CA ALA A 212 18.41 13.29 -6.42
C ALA A 212 19.21 12.00 -6.68
N CYS A 213 18.66 11.05 -7.45
CA CYS A 213 19.41 9.84 -7.84
C CYS A 213 20.73 10.19 -8.55
N ARG A 214 20.72 11.18 -9.46
CA ARG A 214 21.95 11.64 -10.13
C ARG A 214 22.94 12.26 -9.18
N VAL A 215 22.48 13.06 -8.22
CA VAL A 215 23.36 13.63 -7.19
C VAL A 215 23.99 12.52 -6.34
N PHE A 216 23.22 11.53 -5.90
CA PHE A 216 23.75 10.39 -5.14
C PHE A 216 24.74 9.55 -5.94
N GLU A 217 24.43 9.23 -7.20
CA GLU A 217 25.31 8.44 -8.07
C GLU A 217 26.66 9.13 -8.33
N GLN A 218 26.67 10.46 -8.47
CA GLN A 218 27.87 11.20 -8.89
C GLN A 218 28.64 11.84 -7.74
N TYR A 219 27.95 12.24 -6.66
CA TYR A 219 28.51 13.02 -5.55
C TYR A 219 28.21 12.41 -4.17
N GLY A 220 27.48 11.29 -4.10
CA GLY A 220 27.07 10.70 -2.83
C GLY A 220 26.17 11.62 -2.02
N THR A 221 26.37 11.66 -0.71
CA THR A 221 25.58 12.44 0.26
C THR A 221 26.07 13.88 0.39
N ASP A 222 26.38 14.55 -0.72
CA ASP A 222 26.83 15.94 -0.71
C ASP A 222 25.70 16.89 -0.25
N ALA A 223 25.84 17.39 0.98
CA ALA A 223 24.83 18.23 1.62
C ALA A 223 24.55 19.54 0.86
N ALA A 224 25.55 20.15 0.22
CA ALA A 224 25.37 21.41 -0.49
C ALA A 224 24.51 21.21 -1.75
N ARG A 225 24.76 20.14 -2.49
CA ARG A 225 23.98 19.81 -3.70
C ARG A 225 22.56 19.35 -3.37
N LEU A 226 22.40 18.59 -2.29
CA LEU A 226 21.07 18.19 -1.81
C LEU A 226 20.26 19.41 -1.34
N ALA A 227 20.88 20.36 -0.63
CA ALA A 227 20.22 21.60 -0.23
C ALA A 227 19.72 22.42 -1.44
N GLN A 228 20.54 22.52 -2.50
CA GLN A 228 20.11 23.18 -3.74
C GLN A 228 18.90 22.50 -4.39
N LEU A 229 18.85 21.16 -4.39
CA LEU A 229 17.69 20.41 -4.89
C LEU A 229 16.43 20.64 -4.05
N VAL A 230 16.58 20.74 -2.72
CA VAL A 230 15.49 21.09 -1.79
C VAL A 230 14.94 22.47 -2.15
N ASP A 231 15.80 23.47 -2.34
CA ASP A 231 15.39 24.82 -2.68
C ASP A 231 14.67 24.87 -4.04
N ALA A 232 15.20 24.18 -5.06
CA ALA A 232 14.56 24.08 -6.38
C ALA A 232 13.18 23.40 -6.30
N ALA A 233 13.05 22.34 -5.49
CA ALA A 233 11.80 21.63 -5.28
C ALA A 233 10.76 22.48 -4.53
N ARG A 234 11.19 23.26 -3.53
CA ARG A 234 10.34 24.24 -2.84
C ARG A 234 9.84 25.32 -3.79
N SER A 235 10.71 25.88 -4.62
CA SER A 235 10.33 26.86 -5.64
C SER A 235 9.36 26.29 -6.67
N ALA A 236 9.46 24.99 -6.98
CA ALA A 236 8.49 24.28 -7.82
C ALA A 236 7.15 24.01 -7.08
N GLY A 237 7.05 24.27 -5.79
CA GLY A 237 5.81 24.11 -5.00
C GLY A 237 5.63 22.74 -4.36
N LEU A 238 6.71 22.01 -4.07
CA LEU A 238 6.66 20.80 -3.22
C LEU A 238 6.72 21.18 -1.74
N SER A 239 5.99 20.43 -0.91
CA SER A 239 6.07 20.57 0.55
C SER A 239 7.34 19.90 1.12
N ASP A 240 7.81 20.35 2.28
CA ASP A 240 9.00 19.78 2.94
C ASP A 240 8.88 18.27 3.18
N ILE A 241 7.67 17.80 3.53
CA ILE A 241 7.39 16.38 3.76
C ILE A 241 7.55 15.55 2.46
N GLU A 242 7.08 16.08 1.33
CA GLU A 242 7.22 15.41 0.03
C GLU A 242 8.68 15.36 -0.42
N ILE A 243 9.40 16.46 -0.22
CA ILE A 243 10.82 16.57 -0.56
C ILE A 243 11.62 15.54 0.26
N GLU A 244 11.45 15.52 1.58
CA GLU A 244 12.17 14.61 2.47
C GLU A 244 11.86 13.14 2.18
N ARG A 245 10.59 12.81 1.88
CA ARG A 245 10.20 11.46 1.44
C ARG A 245 10.87 11.07 0.12
N THR A 246 10.94 12.00 -0.82
CA THR A 246 11.52 11.78 -2.15
C THR A 246 13.03 11.57 -2.07
N LEU A 247 13.74 12.41 -1.31
CA LEU A 247 15.18 12.29 -1.10
C LEU A 247 15.55 10.96 -0.41
N ARG A 248 14.84 10.59 0.67
CA ARG A 248 15.02 9.28 1.32
C ARG A 248 14.73 8.11 0.37
N SER A 249 13.77 8.27 -0.53
CA SER A 249 13.48 7.24 -1.53
C SER A 249 14.60 7.11 -2.57
N ALA A 250 15.22 8.22 -2.97
CA ALA A 250 16.33 8.23 -3.91
C ALA A 250 17.61 7.67 -3.28
N GLU A 251 17.93 8.08 -2.05
CA GLU A 251 19.08 7.58 -1.30
C GLU A 251 19.05 6.05 -1.15
N ARG A 252 17.92 5.48 -0.70
CA ARG A 252 17.72 4.01 -0.61
C ARG A 252 17.82 3.27 -1.93
N ARG A 253 17.65 3.96 -3.06
CA ARG A 253 17.73 3.36 -4.40
C ARG A 253 19.18 3.32 -4.92
N CYS A 254 20.00 4.27 -4.48
CA CYS A 254 21.38 4.48 -4.92
C CYS A 254 22.43 3.95 -3.92
N ALA A 255 22.05 3.71 -2.66
CA ALA A 255 22.79 2.90 -1.70
C ALA A 255 22.77 1.41 -2.07
#